data_AF-W2M9C2-F1
#
_entry.id   AF-W2M9C2-F1
#
_cell.length_a   1.000
_cell.length_b   1.000
_cell.length_c   1.000
_cell.angle_alpha   90.00
_cell.angle_beta   90.00
_cell.angle_gamma   90.00
#
_symmetry.space_group_name_H-M   'P 1'
#
loop_
_entity.id
_entity.type
_entity.pdbx_description
1 polymer ?
#
loop_
_entity_poly.entity_id
_entity_poly.type
_entity_poly.pdbx_seq_one_letter_code
_entity_poly.pdbx_strand_id
1 'polypeptide(L)'
;MVSFAGLDDQVTVIQGAFSDQLHHLKGKTVDIYFIDHDKSLYVPDAEKIIASGTLQPGSLLIADNVLIPGAPEYLTFLEEHPQLKPVLHKVPLDLFTWVNDAISVATYTK
;
A
#
# COMPACT_ATOMS: atom_id res chain seq x y z
N MET A 1 3.41 20.38 -10.24
CA MET A 1 3.49 18.98 -10.72
C MET A 1 2.09 18.39 -10.84
N VAL A 2 1.31 18.29 -9.77
CA VAL A 2 -0.10 17.85 -9.84
C VAL A 2 -0.96 18.79 -10.70
N SER A 3 -0.88 20.11 -10.45
CA SER A 3 -1.61 21.12 -11.24
C SER A 3 -1.17 21.19 -12.71
N PHE A 4 0.07 20.79 -13.02
CA PHE A 4 0.54 20.73 -14.41
C PHE A 4 -0.19 19.64 -15.21
N ALA A 5 -0.59 18.56 -14.54
CA ALA A 5 -1.44 17.52 -15.11
C ALA A 5 -2.95 17.87 -15.04
N GLY A 6 -3.32 19.00 -14.43
CA GLY A 6 -4.72 19.40 -14.22
C GLY A 6 -5.50 18.53 -13.24
N LEU A 7 -4.83 17.97 -12.21
CA LEU A 7 -5.41 17.03 -11.24
C LEU A 7 -5.51 17.57 -9.81
N ASP A 8 -5.32 18.87 -9.61
CA ASP A 8 -5.28 19.50 -8.29
C ASP A 8 -6.62 19.43 -7.53
N ASP A 9 -7.74 19.35 -8.24
CA ASP A 9 -9.06 19.14 -7.62
C ASP A 9 -9.24 17.72 -7.03
N GLN A 10 -8.41 16.75 -7.46
CA GLN A 10 -8.53 15.34 -7.08
C GLN A 10 -7.40 14.88 -6.15
N VAL A 11 -6.24 15.52 -6.24
CA VAL A 11 -5.02 15.07 -5.54
C VAL A 11 -4.57 16.10 -4.52
N THR A 12 -4.61 15.71 -3.25
CA THR A 12 -3.97 16.45 -2.16
C THR A 12 -2.61 15.84 -1.85
N VAL A 13 -1.55 16.65 -1.89
CA VAL A 13 -0.19 16.23 -1.51
C VAL A 13 0.05 16.62 -0.05
N ILE A 14 0.34 15.62 0.79
CA ILE A 14 0.73 15.83 2.18
C ILE A 14 2.23 15.56 2.29
N GLN A 15 3.00 16.56 2.68
CA GLN A 15 4.46 16.46 2.77
C GLN A 15 4.87 15.89 4.13
N GLY A 16 5.69 14.83 4.12
CA GLY A 16 6.28 14.23 5.33
C GLY A 16 6.26 12.70 5.28
N ALA A 17 6.81 12.07 6.31
CA ALA A 17 6.72 10.62 6.47
C ALA A 17 5.27 10.21 6.76
N PHE A 18 4.81 9.10 6.17
CA PHE A 18 3.42 8.63 6.33
C PHE A 18 3.01 8.51 7.80
N SER A 19 3.89 7.94 8.64
CA SER A 19 3.65 7.76 10.06
C SER A 19 3.29 9.04 10.80
N ASP A 20 3.91 10.15 10.41
CA ASP A 20 3.75 11.44 11.07
C ASP A 20 2.48 12.14 10.55
N GLN A 21 2.08 11.83 9.32
CA GLN A 21 0.98 12.47 8.61
C GLN A 21 -0.34 11.71 8.69
N LEU A 22 -0.36 10.51 9.29
CA LEU A 22 -1.56 9.66 9.41
C LEU A 22 -2.76 10.37 10.07
N HIS A 23 -2.50 11.35 10.94
CA HIS A 23 -3.52 12.15 11.61
C HIS A 23 -4.46 12.90 10.64
N HIS A 24 -4.03 13.20 9.42
CA HIS A 24 -4.86 13.81 8.36
C HIS A 24 -6.02 12.91 7.88
N LEU A 25 -5.94 11.61 8.19
CA LEU A 25 -6.95 10.61 7.83
C LEU A 25 -7.90 10.28 8.99
N LYS A 26 -7.74 10.92 10.16
CA LYS A 26 -8.58 10.65 11.34
C LYS A 26 -10.05 10.88 11.04
N GLY A 27 -10.88 9.87 11.36
CA GLY A 27 -12.33 9.91 11.15
C GLY A 27 -12.77 9.74 9.69
N LYS A 28 -11.83 9.42 8.79
CA LYS A 28 -12.12 9.08 7.40
C LYS A 28 -12.05 7.58 7.21
N THR A 29 -12.79 7.10 6.22
CA THR A 29 -12.64 5.75 5.69
C THR A 29 -11.78 5.81 4.44
N VAL A 30 -10.86 4.86 4.31
CA VAL A 30 -9.96 4.77 3.16
C VAL A 30 -10.19 3.44 2.46
N ASP A 31 -10.68 3.50 1.23
CA ASP A 31 -10.97 2.30 0.45
C ASP A 31 -9.69 1.62 -0.04
N ILE A 32 -8.65 2.38 -0.36
CA ILE A 32 -7.39 1.86 -0.90
C ILE A 32 -6.19 2.60 -0.30
N TYR A 33 -5.26 1.84 0.25
CA TYR A 33 -3.88 2.27 0.52
C TYR A 33 -2.97 1.72 -0.56
N PHE A 34 -2.33 2.59 -1.33
CA PHE A 34 -1.28 2.22 -2.28
C PHE A 34 0.10 2.48 -1.68
N ILE A 35 0.96 1.46 -1.65
CA ILE A 35 2.24 1.45 -0.94
C ILE A 35 3.38 1.25 -1.95
N ASP A 36 4.15 2.30 -2.18
CA ASP A 36 5.36 2.27 -3.03
C ASP A 36 6.45 3.24 -2.54
N HIS A 37 6.68 3.25 -1.23
CA HIS A 37 7.74 4.06 -0.63
C HIS A 37 8.94 3.16 -0.29
N ASP A 38 9.73 3.50 0.73
CA ASP A 38 10.81 2.68 1.25
C ASP A 38 10.30 1.30 1.71
N LYS A 39 10.89 0.24 1.17
CA LYS A 39 10.46 -1.15 1.36
C LYS A 39 10.64 -1.60 2.82
N SER A 40 11.61 -1.01 3.54
CA SER A 40 11.83 -1.28 4.97
C SER A 40 10.68 -0.81 5.87
N LEU A 41 9.81 0.07 5.36
CA LEU A 41 8.70 0.66 6.11
C LEU A 41 7.35 0.01 5.76
N TYR A 42 7.28 -0.91 4.81
CA TYR A 42 6.02 -1.56 4.39
C TYR A 42 5.31 -2.25 5.57
N VAL A 43 6.03 -3.02 6.38
CA VAL A 43 5.45 -3.69 7.56
C VAL A 43 5.07 -2.67 8.65
N PRO A 44 5.98 -1.81 9.15
CA PRO A 44 5.63 -0.81 10.17
C PRO A 44 4.45 0.08 9.80
N ASP A 45 4.32 0.46 8.53
CA ASP A 45 3.24 1.34 8.09
C ASP A 45 1.94 0.57 7.81
N ALA A 46 2.00 -0.69 7.37
CA ALA A 46 0.82 -1.53 7.29
C ALA A 46 0.20 -1.81 8.67
N GLU A 47 1.03 -2.03 9.70
CA GLU A 47 0.55 -2.14 11.08
C GLU A 47 -0.17 -0.87 11.53
N LYS A 48 0.38 0.31 11.23
CA LYS A 48 -0.25 1.60 11.53
C LYS A 48 -1.56 1.77 10.76
N ILE A 49 -1.62 1.39 9.48
CA ILE A 49 -2.83 1.43 8.67
C ILE A 49 -3.92 0.58 9.32
N ILE A 50 -3.62 -0.66 9.69
CA ILE A 50 -4.59 -1.57 10.32
C ILE A 50 -5.05 -1.04 11.68
N ALA A 51 -4.15 -0.43 12.47
CA ALA A 51 -4.47 0.14 13.77
C ALA A 51 -5.16 1.52 13.69
N SER A 52 -5.14 2.20 12.54
CA SER A 52 -5.59 3.59 12.42
C SER A 52 -7.10 3.78 12.54
N GLY A 53 -7.88 2.72 12.36
CA GLY A 53 -9.35 2.78 12.33
C GLY A 53 -9.93 3.39 11.05
N THR A 54 -9.12 3.56 9.99
CA THR A 54 -9.58 4.08 8.69
C THR A 54 -10.07 2.99 7.74
N LEU A 55 -9.79 1.72 8.03
CA LEU A 55 -10.21 0.59 7.21
C LEU A 55 -11.66 0.18 7.52
N GLN A 56 -12.38 -0.19 6.48
CA GLN A 56 -13.67 -0.90 6.51
C GLN A 56 -13.55 -2.26 5.81
N PRO A 57 -14.44 -3.24 6.08
CA PRO A 57 -14.45 -4.49 5.32
C PRO A 57 -14.45 -4.23 3.81
N GLY A 58 -13.51 -4.84 3.10
CA GLY A 58 -13.31 -4.63 1.66
C GLY A 58 -12.25 -3.58 1.30
N SER A 59 -11.73 -2.81 2.27
CA SER A 59 -10.60 -1.90 2.02
C SER A 59 -9.37 -2.67 1.57
N LEU A 60 -8.54 -2.07 0.74
CA LEU A 60 -7.39 -2.73 0.12
C LEU A 60 -6.08 -2.10 0.57
N LEU A 61 -5.12 -2.96 0.93
CA LEU A 61 -3.71 -2.60 0.96
C LEU A 61 -3.09 -3.15 -0.34
N ILE A 62 -2.59 -2.26 -1.19
CA ILE A 62 -1.97 -2.60 -2.47
C ILE A 62 -0.51 -2.15 -2.40
N ALA A 63 0.43 -3.06 -2.56
CA ALA A 63 1.86 -2.74 -2.51
C ALA A 63 2.59 -3.16 -3.77
N ASP A 64 3.39 -2.26 -4.32
CA ASP A 64 4.22 -2.50 -5.50
C ASP A 64 5.62 -2.99 -5.10
N ASN A 65 6.31 -3.61 -6.06
CA ASN A 65 7.70 -4.03 -5.95
C ASN A 65 8.01 -5.05 -4.84
N VAL A 66 7.02 -5.90 -4.54
CA VAL A 66 7.12 -6.88 -3.45
C VAL A 66 8.03 -8.06 -3.80
N LEU A 67 8.34 -8.27 -5.08
CA LEU A 67 9.35 -9.26 -5.51
C LEU A 67 10.66 -8.59 -5.93
N ILE A 68 10.63 -7.45 -6.62
CA ILE A 68 11.83 -6.73 -7.08
C ILE A 68 11.65 -5.22 -6.88
N PRO A 69 12.46 -4.55 -6.03
CA PRO A 69 13.63 -5.08 -5.33
C PRO A 69 13.30 -6.05 -4.21
N GLY A 70 12.03 -6.15 -3.80
CA GLY A 70 11.52 -7.17 -2.88
C GLY A 70 11.12 -6.61 -1.51
N ALA A 71 10.05 -7.18 -0.96
CA ALA A 71 9.59 -6.93 0.40
C ALA A 71 9.13 -8.25 1.06
N PRO A 72 10.06 -9.21 1.29
CA PRO A 72 9.70 -10.55 1.77
C PRO A 72 9.05 -10.52 3.15
N GLU A 73 9.52 -9.66 4.06
CA GLU A 73 8.92 -9.49 5.38
C GLU A 73 7.47 -9.00 5.30
N TYR A 74 7.17 -8.16 4.31
CA TYR A 74 5.82 -7.68 4.06
C TYR A 74 4.90 -8.79 3.53
N LEU A 75 5.38 -9.64 2.63
CA LEU A 75 4.61 -10.78 2.13
C LEU A 75 4.29 -11.77 3.26
N THR A 76 5.28 -12.10 4.10
CA THR A 76 5.06 -12.94 5.29
C THR A 76 4.07 -12.30 6.25
N PHE A 77 4.20 -11.00 6.54
CA PHE A 77 3.24 -10.26 7.36
C PHE A 77 1.81 -10.35 6.83
N LEU A 78 1.60 -10.18 5.52
CA LEU A 78 0.27 -10.28 4.91
C LEU A 78 -0.34 -11.69 5.04
N GLU A 79 0.46 -12.74 4.89
CA GLU A 79 0.02 -14.14 4.99
C GLU A 79 -0.34 -14.52 6.44
N GLU A 80 0.39 -13.98 7.42
CA GLU A 80 0.18 -14.28 8.84
C GLU A 80 -0.91 -13.42 9.49
N HIS A 81 -1.27 -12.27 8.91
CA HIS A 81 -2.20 -11.33 9.53
C HIS A 81 -3.68 -11.77 9.37
N PRO A 82 -4.42 -12.04 10.46
CA PRO A 82 -5.73 -12.71 10.41
C PRO A 82 -6.86 -11.88 9.80
N GLN A 83 -6.64 -10.56 9.66
CA GLN A 83 -7.63 -9.62 9.10
C GLN A 83 -7.36 -9.30 7.62
N LEU A 84 -6.36 -9.92 7.01
CA LEU A 84 -5.97 -9.66 5.63
C LEU A 84 -6.13 -10.93 4.80
N LYS A 85 -6.54 -10.76 3.56
CA LYS A 85 -6.59 -11.82 2.56
C LYS A 85 -5.75 -11.39 1.34
N PRO A 86 -4.47 -11.77 1.27
CA PRO A 86 -3.59 -11.37 0.18
C PRO A 86 -3.82 -12.19 -1.09
N VAL A 87 -3.63 -11.53 -2.23
CA VAL A 87 -3.48 -12.11 -3.57
C VAL A 87 -2.26 -11.45 -4.21
N LEU A 88 -1.38 -12.27 -4.78
CA LEU A 88 -0.18 -11.80 -5.46
C LEU A 88 -0.41 -11.78 -6.98
N HIS A 89 -0.32 -10.61 -7.59
CA HIS A 89 -0.45 -10.42 -9.03
C HIS A 89 0.94 -10.23 -9.65
N LYS A 90 1.47 -11.29 -10.27
CA LYS A 90 2.78 -11.24 -10.95
C LYS A 90 2.66 -10.48 -12.26
N VAL A 91 3.59 -9.56 -12.49
CA VAL A 91 3.65 -8.70 -13.69
C VAL A 91 5.07 -8.75 -14.27
N PRO A 92 5.23 -8.98 -15.59
CA PRO A 92 6.54 -8.88 -16.24
C PRO A 92 7.10 -7.46 -16.13
N LEU A 93 8.39 -7.32 -15.87
CA LEU A 93 9.04 -6.01 -15.91
C LEU A 93 9.06 -5.46 -17.35
N ASP A 94 8.72 -4.19 -17.52
CA ASP A 94 8.64 -3.53 -18.84
C ASP A 94 9.96 -3.62 -19.63
N LEU A 95 11.10 -3.51 -18.93
CA LEU A 95 12.43 -3.57 -19.54
C LEU A 95 12.94 -5.01 -19.73
N PHE A 96 12.43 -5.96 -18.95
CA PHE A 96 12.90 -7.34 -18.90
C PHE A 96 11.72 -8.29 -18.74
N THR A 97 11.02 -8.59 -19.82
CA THR A 97 9.78 -9.38 -19.79
C THR A 97 9.94 -10.82 -19.30
N TRP A 98 11.18 -11.32 -19.20
CA TRP A 98 11.50 -12.62 -18.60
C TRP A 98 11.68 -12.58 -17.08
N VAL A 99 11.70 -11.39 -16.47
CA VAL A 99 11.74 -11.17 -15.04
C VAL A 99 10.37 -10.66 -14.61
N ASN A 100 9.77 -11.30 -13.59
CA ASN A 100 8.52 -10.84 -13.02
C ASN A 100 8.78 -10.10 -11.71
N ASP A 101 8.12 -8.97 -11.56
CA ASP A 101 7.81 -8.39 -10.25
C ASP A 101 6.37 -8.79 -9.87
N ALA A 102 5.85 -8.23 -8.78
CA ALA A 102 4.45 -8.37 -8.45
C ALA A 102 3.88 -7.15 -7.72
N ILE A 103 2.57 -7.02 -7.85
CA ILE A 103 1.74 -6.20 -6.98
C ILE A 103 1.05 -7.16 -6.01
N SER A 104 1.18 -6.91 -4.71
CA SER A 104 0.36 -7.57 -3.70
C SER A 104 -0.94 -6.79 -3.50
N VAL A 105 -2.06 -7.50 -3.38
CA VAL A 105 -3.38 -6.93 -3.06
C VAL A 105 -3.93 -7.68 -1.86
N ALA A 106 -3.99 -7.02 -0.71
CA ALA A 106 -4.56 -7.57 0.51
C ALA A 106 -5.90 -6.91 0.84
N THR A 107 -6.96 -7.71 0.87
CA THR A 107 -8.29 -7.25 1.28
C THR A 107 -8.44 -7.32 2.79
N TYR A 108 -8.84 -6.22 3.41
CA TYR A 108 -9.21 -6.14 4.82
C TYR A 108 -10.59 -6.78 5.05
N THR A 109 -10.68 -7.70 6.01
CA THR A 109 -11.87 -8.56 6.19
C THR A 109 -12.69 -8.29 7.44
N LYS A 110 -12.26 -7.37 8.30
CA LYS A 110 -12.89 -7.08 9.59
C LYS A 110 -13.75 -5.82 9.55
#